data_AF-A0A851XBA8-F1
#
_entry.id   AF-A0A851XBA8-F1
#
_cell.length_a   1.000
_cell.length_b   1.000
_cell.length_c   1.000
_cell.angle_alpha   90.00
_cell.angle_beta   90.00
_cell.angle_gamma   90.00
#
_symmetry.space_group_name_H-M   'P 1'
#
loop_
_entity.id
_entity.type
_entity.pdbx_description
1 polymer ?
#
loop_
_entity_poly.entity_id
_entity_poly.type
_entity_poly.pdbx_seq_one_letter_code
_entity_poly.pdbx_strand_id
1 'polypeptide(L)'
;MPELPLTRVVSVTSADPRHPAENLLRPDDGGRWRGAAAGEKQLSVVLELGGSRPIHSLHIGNDGAAFVEVLVGSSAGGDFQVSPGPVPCEPRARPGASEAHTGLSQVLLPSAALMSPSESRAGAEPRRVRLFGPDSLVKGPAQGTWDRLRVVLSQPYCQSRPFGLSFIRVFAAPEEDEAPPEAPV
;
A
#
# COMPACT_ATOMS: atom_id res chain seq x y z
N MET A 1 12.58 -15.42 -4.01
CA MET A 1 11.39 -14.76 -3.44
C MET A 1 10.40 -14.55 -4.57
N PRO A 2 9.23 -15.20 -4.53
CA PRO A 2 8.24 -15.05 -5.58
C PRO A 2 7.54 -13.68 -5.49
N GLU A 3 7.30 -13.04 -6.64
CA GLU A 3 6.46 -11.85 -6.74
C GLU A 3 4.99 -12.26 -6.64
N LEU A 4 4.19 -11.59 -5.80
CA LEU A 4 2.74 -11.75 -5.80
C LEU A 4 2.16 -10.86 -6.89
N PRO A 5 1.47 -11.44 -7.89
CA PRO A 5 0.77 -10.63 -8.89
C PRO A 5 -0.41 -9.91 -8.25
N LEU A 6 -0.68 -8.69 -8.71
CA LEU A 6 -1.86 -7.93 -8.35
C LEU A 6 -2.98 -8.29 -9.34
N THR A 7 -4.11 -8.78 -8.84
CA THR A 7 -5.18 -9.30 -9.70
C THR A 7 -6.23 -8.25 -10.03
N ARG A 8 -6.56 -7.40 -9.06
CA ARG A 8 -7.68 -6.47 -9.19
C ARG A 8 -7.53 -5.23 -8.32
N VAL A 9 -8.03 -4.10 -8.81
CA VAL A 9 -8.30 -2.91 -7.97
C VAL A 9 -9.66 -3.09 -7.31
N VAL A 10 -9.67 -3.21 -5.98
CA VAL A 10 -10.89 -3.37 -5.17
C VAL A 10 -11.58 -2.03 -4.96
N SER A 11 -10.80 -0.99 -4.68
CA SER A 11 -11.29 0.35 -4.37
C SER A 11 -10.20 1.38 -4.65
N VAL A 12 -10.60 2.57 -5.07
CA VAL A 12 -9.72 3.73 -5.22
C VAL A 12 -10.47 4.98 -4.81
N THR A 13 -9.81 5.86 -4.08
CA THR A 13 -10.39 7.15 -3.63
C THR A 13 -10.46 8.18 -4.75
N SER A 14 -9.44 8.23 -5.60
CA SER A 14 -9.34 9.15 -6.72
C SER A 14 -8.38 8.62 -7.78
N ALA A 15 -8.75 8.77 -9.05
CA ALA A 15 -7.97 8.28 -10.18
C ALA A 15 -8.21 9.16 -11.42
N ASP A 16 -7.13 9.55 -12.10
CA ASP A 16 -7.19 10.20 -13.41
C ASP A 16 -7.59 9.18 -14.49
N PRO A 17 -8.59 9.47 -15.36
CA PRO A 17 -8.99 8.57 -16.44
C PRO A 17 -7.86 8.17 -17.41
N ARG A 18 -6.82 9.00 -17.54
CA ARG A 18 -5.62 8.73 -18.35
C ARG A 18 -4.55 7.97 -17.60
N HIS A 19 -4.59 8.03 -16.27
CA HIS A 19 -3.65 7.37 -15.36
C HIS A 19 -4.41 6.60 -14.26
N PRO A 20 -5.23 5.61 -14.65
CA PRO A 20 -6.08 4.85 -13.73
C PRO A 20 -5.27 3.94 -12.79
N ALA A 21 -5.89 3.50 -11.69
CA ALA A 21 -5.26 2.63 -10.69
C ALA A 21 -4.94 1.23 -11.25
N GLU A 22 -5.67 0.79 -12.27
CA GLU A 22 -5.52 -0.48 -12.96
C GLU A 22 -4.14 -0.62 -13.63
N ASN A 23 -3.48 0.49 -13.92
CA ASN A 23 -2.09 0.49 -14.41
C ASN A 23 -1.13 -0.14 -13.40
N LEU A 24 -1.45 -0.14 -12.11
CA LEU A 24 -0.63 -0.78 -11.09
C LEU A 24 -0.63 -2.30 -11.17
N LEU A 25 -1.65 -2.90 -11.80
CA LEU A 25 -1.73 -4.35 -12.00
C LEU A 25 -0.71 -4.84 -13.03
N ARG A 26 -0.18 -3.93 -13.86
CA ARG A 26 0.79 -4.23 -14.93
C ARG A 26 1.96 -3.24 -14.87
N PRO A 27 2.85 -3.39 -13.88
CA PRO A 27 3.93 -2.44 -13.66
C PRO A 27 4.95 -2.38 -14.82
N ASP A 28 5.04 -3.42 -15.65
CA ASP A 28 5.96 -3.50 -16.79
C ASP A 28 5.49 -2.72 -18.04
N ASP A 29 4.19 -2.39 -18.14
CA ASP A 29 3.64 -1.63 -19.28
C ASP A 29 4.04 -0.13 -19.23
N GLY A 30 4.68 0.32 -18.15
CA GLY A 30 5.05 1.73 -17.95
C GLY A 30 3.86 2.63 -17.63
N GLY A 31 2.70 2.03 -17.35
CA GLY A 31 1.53 2.71 -16.81
C GLY A 31 1.80 3.29 -15.41
N ARG A 32 0.95 4.22 -14.98
CA ARG A 32 1.00 4.81 -13.63
C ARG A 32 -0.39 5.18 -13.15
N TRP A 33 -0.54 5.25 -11.84
CA TRP A 33 -1.73 5.76 -11.19
C TRP A 33 -1.50 7.20 -10.72
N ARG A 34 -2.46 8.09 -10.97
CA ARG A 34 -2.48 9.46 -10.43
C ARG A 34 -3.85 9.81 -9.88
N GLY A 35 -3.89 10.71 -8.90
CA GLY A 35 -5.12 11.36 -8.49
C GLY A 35 -5.78 12.14 -9.64
N ALA A 36 -7.10 12.28 -9.58
CA ALA A 36 -7.90 12.94 -10.60
C ALA A 36 -7.65 14.45 -10.69
N ALA A 37 -7.18 15.09 -9.61
CA ALA A 37 -7.00 16.53 -9.55
C ALA A 37 -5.70 16.95 -8.85
N ALA A 38 -5.23 18.16 -9.18
CA ALA A 38 -4.20 18.82 -8.38
C ALA A 38 -4.80 19.28 -7.05
N GLY A 39 -4.01 19.24 -5.98
CA GLY A 39 -4.40 19.74 -4.65
C GLY A 39 -4.96 18.69 -3.71
N GLU A 40 -5.12 17.46 -4.19
CA GLU A 40 -5.39 16.31 -3.35
C GLU A 40 -4.26 16.18 -2.32
N LYS A 41 -4.61 15.94 -1.06
CA LYS A 41 -3.61 15.82 0.02
C LYS A 41 -3.21 14.38 0.25
N GLN A 42 -4.15 13.48 -0.02
CA GLN A 42 -4.02 12.05 0.20
C GLN A 42 -4.77 11.29 -0.89
N LEU A 43 -4.20 10.16 -1.30
CA LEU A 43 -4.80 9.19 -2.21
C LEU A 43 -4.69 7.82 -1.56
N SER A 44 -5.67 6.97 -1.78
CA SER A 44 -5.59 5.55 -1.41
C SER A 44 -6.21 4.63 -2.44
N VAL A 45 -5.59 3.46 -2.58
CA VAL A 45 -6.02 2.36 -3.45
C VAL A 45 -5.96 1.05 -2.67
N VAL A 46 -6.94 0.20 -2.86
CA VAL A 46 -6.99 -1.17 -2.33
C VAL A 46 -6.85 -2.12 -3.50
N LEU A 47 -5.85 -2.99 -3.43
CA LEU A 47 -5.47 -3.96 -4.44
C LEU A 47 -5.69 -5.37 -3.88
N GLU A 48 -6.17 -6.26 -4.73
CA GLU A 48 -6.29 -7.69 -4.45
C GLU A 48 -5.03 -8.40 -4.96
N LEU A 49 -4.47 -9.28 -4.13
CA LEU A 49 -3.29 -10.07 -4.45
C LEU A 49 -3.74 -11.42 -5.03
N GLY A 50 -2.90 -12.02 -5.88
CA GLY A 50 -3.16 -13.32 -6.51
C GLY A 50 -3.18 -14.52 -5.56
N GLY A 51 -2.93 -14.31 -4.27
CA GLY A 51 -3.01 -15.33 -3.23
C GLY A 51 -2.77 -14.74 -1.85
N SER A 52 -3.30 -15.40 -0.82
CA SER A 52 -3.05 -15.02 0.57
C SER A 52 -1.68 -15.55 1.01
N ARG A 53 -0.69 -14.67 1.12
CA ARG A 53 0.70 -15.05 1.49
C ARG A 53 1.34 -14.03 2.43
N PRO A 54 2.37 -14.42 3.21
CA PRO A 54 3.17 -13.47 3.97
C PRO A 54 4.01 -12.60 3.06
N ILE A 55 4.02 -11.28 3.33
CA ILE A 55 4.74 -10.29 2.53
C ILE A 55 6.12 -10.08 3.14
N HIS A 56 7.16 -10.28 2.32
CA HIS A 56 8.55 -10.16 2.72
C HIS A 56 9.16 -8.81 2.33
N SER A 57 8.85 -8.30 1.14
CA SER A 57 9.36 -7.01 0.67
C SER A 57 8.40 -6.32 -0.29
N LEU A 58 8.55 -5.00 -0.40
CA LEU A 58 7.77 -4.13 -1.28
C LEU A 58 8.71 -3.26 -2.12
N HIS A 59 8.52 -3.21 -3.43
CA HIS A 59 9.19 -2.22 -4.28
C HIS A 59 8.18 -1.18 -4.73
N ILE A 60 8.46 0.09 -4.47
CA ILE A 60 7.53 1.19 -4.74
C ILE A 60 8.22 2.21 -5.64
N GLY A 61 7.67 2.40 -6.84
CA GLY A 61 8.04 3.47 -7.74
C GLY A 61 7.17 4.70 -7.49
N ASN A 62 7.77 5.79 -7.01
CA ASN A 62 7.04 7.03 -6.76
C ASN A 62 6.55 7.68 -8.07
N ASP A 63 5.51 8.51 -7.97
CA ASP A 63 5.18 9.51 -8.98
C ASP A 63 4.68 10.80 -8.30
N GLY A 64 5.60 11.45 -7.58
CA GLY A 64 5.37 12.75 -6.95
C GLY A 64 4.71 12.71 -5.56
N ALA A 65 4.50 11.55 -4.95
CA ALA A 65 4.04 11.45 -3.56
C ALA A 65 5.18 11.76 -2.58
N ALA A 66 4.89 12.42 -1.45
CA ALA A 66 5.88 12.69 -0.41
C ALA A 66 6.02 11.50 0.53
N PHE A 67 4.91 10.86 0.89
CA PHE A 67 4.86 9.72 1.79
C PHE A 67 4.04 8.59 1.18
N VAL A 68 4.42 7.36 1.53
CA VAL A 68 3.65 6.15 1.29
C VAL A 68 3.47 5.37 2.57
N GLU A 69 2.27 4.84 2.79
CA GLU A 69 1.93 3.91 3.84
C GLU A 69 1.26 2.70 3.20
N VAL A 70 1.56 1.50 3.69
CA VAL A 70 0.99 0.26 3.16
C VAL A 70 0.37 -0.54 4.29
N LEU A 71 -0.91 -0.84 4.13
CA LEU A 71 -1.68 -1.67 5.03
C LEU A 71 -2.05 -2.97 4.32
N VAL A 72 -2.25 -4.01 5.11
CA VAL A 72 -2.62 -5.35 4.66
C VAL A 72 -3.92 -5.77 5.31
N GLY A 73 -4.73 -6.53 4.58
CA GLY A 73 -5.99 -7.07 5.09
C GLY A 73 -6.32 -8.38 4.39
N SER A 74 -7.33 -9.07 4.89
CA SER A 74 -7.82 -10.29 4.25
C SER A 74 -9.26 -10.12 3.77
N SER A 75 -9.58 -10.64 2.58
CA SER A 75 -10.97 -10.68 2.10
C SER A 75 -11.85 -11.68 2.86
N ALA A 76 -11.25 -12.69 3.50
CA ALA A 76 -11.95 -13.71 4.28
C ALA A 76 -12.36 -13.22 5.69
N GLY A 77 -11.71 -12.18 6.19
CA GLY A 77 -12.16 -11.45 7.38
C GLY A 77 -13.36 -10.58 6.99
N GLY A 78 -14.56 -11.13 7.16
CA GLY A 78 -15.82 -10.58 6.66
C GLY A 78 -16.01 -9.07 6.89
N ASP A 79 -16.82 -8.49 5.99
CA ASP A 79 -17.35 -7.15 6.15
C ASP A 79 -18.14 -7.04 7.46
N PHE A 80 -17.72 -6.09 8.29
CA PHE A 80 -18.54 -5.33 9.23
C PHE A 80 -19.33 -6.04 10.34
N GLN A 81 -18.81 -5.97 11.57
CA GLN A 81 -19.64 -5.90 12.77
C GLN A 81 -19.36 -4.58 13.51
N VAL A 82 -20.22 -3.58 13.33
CA VAL A 82 -20.42 -2.58 14.39
C VAL A 82 -21.11 -3.29 15.54
N SER A 83 -20.33 -3.59 16.58
CA SER A 83 -20.87 -3.86 17.90
C SER A 83 -21.08 -2.53 18.61
N PRO A 84 -22.32 -2.09 18.91
CA PRO A 84 -22.53 -1.06 19.91
C PRO A 84 -22.28 -1.70 21.29
N GLY A 85 -21.10 -1.48 21.85
CA GLY A 85 -20.72 -1.92 23.20
C GLY A 85 -20.13 -0.76 24.01
N PRO A 86 -20.40 -0.68 25.31
CA PRO A 86 -20.43 0.58 26.06
C PRO A 86 -19.04 1.19 26.29
N VAL A 87 -18.99 2.51 26.12
CA VAL A 87 -17.85 3.39 26.41
C VAL A 87 -17.36 3.26 27.85
N PRO A 88 -16.04 3.31 28.07
CA PRO A 88 -15.51 4.03 29.22
C PRO A 88 -14.47 5.09 28.81
N CYS A 89 -14.79 6.32 29.22
CA CYS A 89 -13.96 7.50 29.50
C CYS A 89 -12.54 7.61 28.92
N GLU A 90 -12.40 8.61 28.03
CA GLU A 90 -11.20 9.39 27.65
C GLU A 90 -10.43 9.99 28.86
N PRO A 91 -9.17 10.50 28.74
CA PRO A 91 -8.72 11.41 27.65
C PRO A 91 -7.23 11.43 27.22
N ARG A 92 -6.97 11.67 25.92
CA ARG A 92 -5.94 12.64 25.44
C ARG A 92 -5.95 12.77 23.92
N ALA A 93 -6.24 13.98 23.45
CA ALA A 93 -6.25 14.36 22.05
C ALA A 93 -4.95 13.98 21.30
N ARG A 94 -5.09 13.19 20.22
CA ARG A 94 -4.24 13.27 19.03
C ARG A 94 -5.10 13.80 17.88
N PRO A 95 -4.70 14.85 17.15
CA PRO A 95 -5.43 15.31 15.99
C PRO A 95 -5.09 14.38 14.81
N GLY A 96 -6.10 13.65 14.34
CA GLY A 96 -6.01 12.73 13.22
C GLY A 96 -7.33 11.99 13.03
N ALA A 97 -8.42 12.72 12.76
CA ALA A 97 -9.70 12.13 12.34
C ALA A 97 -9.45 11.29 11.07
N SER A 98 -9.55 9.97 11.14
CA SER A 98 -10.77 9.15 11.10
C SER A 98 -11.52 9.30 9.78
N GLU A 99 -11.02 8.60 8.75
CA GLU A 99 -11.86 8.10 7.67
C GLU A 99 -12.25 6.66 8.03
N ALA A 100 -13.51 6.50 8.40
CA ALA A 100 -14.10 5.22 8.78
C ALA A 100 -14.29 4.29 7.57
N HIS A 101 -14.34 2.99 7.90
CA HIS A 101 -14.86 1.88 7.09
C HIS A 101 -14.02 1.39 5.91
N THR A 102 -13.20 0.36 6.14
CA THR A 102 -13.07 -0.85 5.27
C THR A 102 -12.13 -1.86 5.96
N GLY A 103 -12.69 -2.90 6.59
CA GLY A 103 -11.98 -4.13 7.00
C GLY A 103 -10.87 -4.03 8.07
N LEU A 104 -10.53 -5.14 8.71
CA LEU A 104 -9.39 -5.27 9.62
C LEU A 104 -8.07 -5.11 8.85
N SER A 105 -7.67 -3.86 8.60
CA SER A 105 -6.40 -3.54 7.92
C SER A 105 -5.30 -3.29 8.96
N GLN A 106 -4.18 -4.02 8.85
CA GLN A 106 -3.00 -3.83 9.70
C GLN A 106 -1.90 -3.08 8.94
N VAL A 107 -1.17 -2.20 9.62
CA VAL A 107 -0.08 -1.43 9.00
C VAL A 107 1.13 -2.34 8.78
N LEU A 108 1.45 -2.63 7.52
CA LEU A 108 2.62 -3.43 7.13
C LEU A 108 3.86 -2.54 6.96
N LEU A 109 3.72 -1.44 6.22
CA LEU A 109 4.76 -0.42 6.06
C LEU A 109 4.25 0.86 6.70
N PRO A 110 4.83 1.33 7.83
CA PRO A 110 4.48 2.62 8.40
C PRO A 110 4.81 3.74 7.40
N SER A 111 4.19 4.91 7.59
CA SER A 111 4.42 6.08 6.74
C SER A 111 5.91 6.34 6.47
N ALA A 112 6.31 6.16 5.21
CA ALA A 112 7.68 6.23 4.75
C ALA A 112 7.84 7.34 3.71
N ALA A 113 8.87 8.18 3.87
CA ALA A 113 9.11 9.32 2.99
C ALA A 113 9.68 8.89 1.63
N LEU A 114 8.96 9.14 0.54
CA LEU A 114 9.45 8.98 -0.83
C LEU A 114 10.19 10.23 -1.33
N MET A 115 9.85 11.40 -0.79
CA MET A 115 10.47 12.69 -1.10
C MET A 115 10.62 13.53 0.18
N SER A 116 11.63 14.38 0.21
CA SER A 116 11.75 15.45 1.21
C SER A 116 10.78 16.60 0.91
N PRO A 117 10.50 17.49 1.88
CA PRO A 117 9.68 18.67 1.66
C PRO A 117 10.24 19.62 0.59
N SER A 118 11.55 19.69 0.44
CA SER A 118 12.21 20.54 -0.57
C SER A 118 12.09 19.93 -1.97
N GLU A 119 12.34 18.63 -2.11
CA GLU A 119 12.13 17.91 -3.38
C GLU A 119 10.67 17.98 -3.82
N SER A 120 9.72 17.84 -2.88
CA SER A 120 8.29 17.93 -3.17
C SER A 120 7.88 19.30 -3.72
N ARG A 121 8.39 20.38 -3.11
CA ARG A 121 8.13 21.76 -3.57
C ARG A 121 8.77 22.05 -4.93
N ALA A 122 10.01 21.62 -5.13
CA ALA A 122 10.73 21.79 -6.40
C ALA A 122 10.19 20.87 -7.51
N GLY A 123 9.62 19.72 -7.15
CA GLY A 123 9.34 18.63 -8.09
C GLY A 123 10.57 17.93 -8.62
N ALA A 124 11.65 17.92 -7.85
CA ALA A 124 12.86 17.19 -8.18
C ALA A 124 12.67 15.70 -7.85
N GLU A 125 13.13 14.80 -8.72
CA GLU A 125 13.08 13.34 -8.52
C GLU A 125 11.70 12.73 -8.17
N PRO A 126 10.60 13.07 -8.88
CA PRO A 126 9.27 12.55 -8.55
C PRO A 126 9.15 11.03 -8.75
N ARG A 127 10.10 10.40 -9.44
CA ARG A 127 10.05 8.99 -9.87
C ARG A 127 11.07 8.09 -9.17
N ARG A 128 11.49 8.47 -7.96
CA ARG A 128 12.40 7.65 -7.15
C ARG A 128 11.75 6.30 -6.84
N VAL A 129 12.49 5.21 -7.06
CA VAL A 129 12.11 3.87 -6.62
C VAL A 129 12.70 3.61 -5.25
N ARG A 130 11.90 3.10 -4.32
CA ARG A 130 12.35 2.64 -2.99
C ARG A 130 12.02 1.18 -2.79
N LEU A 131 12.99 0.45 -2.25
CA LEU A 131 12.85 -0.96 -1.90
C LEU A 131 12.71 -1.03 -0.38
N PHE A 132 11.63 -1.64 0.07
CA PHE A 132 11.35 -1.89 1.48
C PHE A 132 11.54 -3.37 1.74
N GLY A 133 12.68 -3.72 2.32
CA GLY A 133 12.96 -5.08 2.79
C GLY A 133 12.22 -5.39 4.11
N PRO A 134 12.38 -6.62 4.63
CA PRO A 134 11.71 -7.07 5.85
C PRO A 134 12.02 -6.19 7.07
N ASP A 135 13.20 -5.57 7.13
CA ASP A 135 13.60 -4.65 8.21
C ASP A 135 12.77 -3.34 8.24
N SER A 136 12.17 -2.97 7.12
CA SER A 136 11.27 -1.80 7.02
C SER A 136 9.81 -2.16 7.31
N LEU A 137 9.47 -3.44 7.35
CA LEU A 137 8.11 -3.92 7.56
C LEU A 137 7.84 -4.22 9.04
N VAL A 138 6.59 -4.05 9.47
CA VAL A 138 6.18 -4.43 10.82
C VAL A 138 6.12 -5.96 10.92
N LYS A 139 6.88 -6.54 11.84
CA LYS A 139 7.04 -8.01 11.99
C LYS A 139 5.73 -8.76 12.17
N GLY A 140 4.79 -8.23 12.96
CA GLY A 140 3.51 -8.89 13.21
C GLY A 140 2.70 -9.11 11.93
N PRO A 141 2.33 -8.04 11.19
CA PRO A 141 1.67 -8.15 9.91
C PRO A 141 2.50 -8.89 8.85
N ALA A 142 3.82 -8.72 8.81
CA ALA A 142 4.66 -9.41 7.83
C ALA A 142 4.64 -10.95 7.95
N GLN A 143 4.38 -11.49 9.15
CA GLN A 143 4.24 -12.93 9.39
C GLN A 143 2.84 -13.48 9.06
N GLY A 144 1.82 -12.63 8.97
CA GLY A 144 0.46 -13.02 8.60
C GLY A 144 0.31 -13.23 7.10
N THR A 145 -0.71 -14.00 6.69
CA THR A 145 -1.09 -14.16 5.29
C THR A 145 -2.14 -13.13 4.89
N TRP A 146 -1.92 -12.46 3.76
CA TRP A 146 -2.79 -11.38 3.30
C TRP A 146 -3.09 -11.48 1.82
N ASP A 147 -4.32 -11.19 1.45
CA ASP A 147 -4.81 -11.17 0.06
C ASP A 147 -5.29 -9.78 -0.37
N ARG A 148 -5.30 -8.78 0.53
CA ARG A 148 -5.57 -7.38 0.20
C ARG A 148 -4.44 -6.47 0.65
N LEU A 149 -4.11 -5.51 -0.21
CA LEU A 149 -3.11 -4.49 0.03
C LEU A 149 -3.73 -3.11 -0.15
N ARG A 150 -3.74 -2.28 0.90
CA ARG A 150 -4.13 -0.88 0.82
C ARG A 150 -2.89 0.00 0.80
N VAL A 151 -2.72 0.78 -0.26
CA VAL A 151 -1.65 1.76 -0.38
C VAL A 151 -2.23 3.15 -0.18
N VAL A 152 -1.63 3.92 0.73
CA VAL A 152 -2.01 5.30 1.02
C VAL A 152 -0.83 6.21 0.69
N LEU A 153 -1.07 7.21 -0.15
CA LEU A 153 -0.09 8.20 -0.57
C LEU A 153 -0.46 9.56 -0.03
N SER A 154 0.52 10.35 0.39
CA SER A 154 0.29 11.71 0.86
C SER A 154 1.28 12.69 0.24
N GLN A 155 0.80 13.87 -0.13
CA GLN A 155 1.62 14.97 -0.67
C GLN A 155 1.18 16.31 -0.07
N PRO A 156 1.53 16.59 1.19
CA PRO A 156 1.13 17.83 1.86
C PRO A 156 1.91 19.06 1.39
N TYR A 157 3.06 18.89 0.72
CA TYR A 157 3.99 19.97 0.41
C TYR A 157 3.81 20.58 -0.99
N CYS A 158 3.08 19.90 -1.89
CA CYS A 158 2.83 20.37 -3.24
C CYS A 158 1.38 20.09 -3.66
N GLN A 159 0.58 21.14 -3.75
CA GLN A 159 -0.84 21.06 -4.12
C GLN A 159 -1.09 21.52 -5.56
N SER A 160 -0.07 21.98 -6.29
CA SER A 160 -0.21 22.48 -7.65
C SER A 160 -0.15 21.39 -8.72
N ARG A 161 0.18 20.15 -8.35
CA ARG A 161 0.36 19.03 -9.29
C ARG A 161 -0.33 17.79 -8.77
N PRO A 162 -0.91 16.96 -9.67
CA PRO A 162 -1.34 15.64 -9.29
C PRO A 162 -0.13 14.77 -8.96
N PHE A 163 -0.32 13.85 -8.03
CA PHE A 163 0.67 12.86 -7.62
C PHE A 163 0.03 11.48 -7.65
N GLY A 164 0.87 10.47 -7.50
CA GLY A 164 0.40 9.10 -7.36
C GLY A 164 1.58 8.13 -7.30
N LEU A 165 1.42 7.02 -7.99
CA LEU A 165 2.36 5.91 -7.96
C LEU A 165 2.70 5.47 -9.38
N SER A 166 3.99 5.25 -9.65
CA SER A 166 4.40 4.60 -10.89
C SER A 166 4.08 3.11 -10.85
N PHE A 167 4.56 2.40 -9.83
CA PHE A 167 4.29 0.98 -9.65
C PHE A 167 4.44 0.55 -8.20
N ILE A 168 3.83 -0.58 -7.84
CA ILE A 168 4.11 -1.32 -6.61
C ILE A 168 4.28 -2.80 -6.96
N ARG A 169 5.35 -3.41 -6.46
CA ARG A 169 5.57 -4.86 -6.53
C ARG A 169 5.66 -5.41 -5.12
N VAL A 170 5.00 -6.55 -4.92
CA VAL A 170 4.90 -7.23 -3.62
C VAL A 170 5.62 -8.56 -3.76
N PHE A 171 6.50 -8.88 -2.83
CA PHE A 171 7.22 -10.15 -2.82
C PHE A 171 6.83 -10.95 -1.58
N ALA A 172 6.50 -12.22 -1.78
CA ALA A 172 6.16 -13.13 -0.70
C ALA A 172 7.42 -13.63 0.00
N ALA A 173 7.25 -14.03 1.26
CA ALA A 173 8.25 -14.86 1.89
C ALA A 173 8.42 -16.17 1.09
N PRO A 174 9.65 -16.69 0.97
CA PRO A 174 9.87 -18.01 0.39
C PRO A 174 9.03 -19.03 1.17
N GLU A 175 8.34 -19.93 0.45
CA GLU A 175 7.75 -21.11 1.09
C GLU A 175 8.88 -21.96 1.66
N GLU A 176 8.81 -22.31 2.94
CA GLU A 176 9.76 -23.27 3.56
C GLU A 176 9.48 -24.72 3.12
N ASP A 177 8.45 -24.95 2.30
CA ASP A 177 8.02 -26.28 1.83
C ASP A 177 8.46 -26.52 0.37
N GLU A 178 9.77 -26.58 0.17
CA GLU A 178 10.34 -27.44 -0.88
C GLU A 178 11.49 -28.20 -0.22
N ALA A 179 11.12 -29.12 0.67
CA ALA A 179 12.01 -30.19 1.06
C ALA A 179 12.48 -30.89 -0.23
N PRO A 180 13.80 -31.06 -0.46
CA PRO A 180 14.28 -31.75 -1.64
C PRO A 180 13.63 -33.13 -1.69
N PRO A 181 13.19 -33.63 -2.86
CA PRO A 181 12.59 -34.95 -2.97
C PRO A 181 13.56 -35.96 -2.36
N GLU A 182 13.13 -36.58 -1.25
CA GLU A 182 13.88 -37.64 -0.58
C GLU A 182 14.17 -38.70 -1.65
N ALA A 183 15.45 -38.83 -2.01
CA ALA A 183 15.87 -39.72 -3.09
C ALA A 183 15.42 -41.14 -2.72
N PRO A 184 14.71 -41.86 -3.61
CA PRO A 184 14.34 -43.24 -3.33
C PRO A 184 15.63 -44.08 -3.19
N VAL A 185 15.61 -44.88 -2.14
CA VAL A 185 16.65 -45.78 -1.62
C VAL A 185 17.33 -46.69 -2.66
#